data_AF-A0A914PPJ6-F1
#
_entry.id   AF-A0A914PPJ6-F1
#
_cell.length_a   1.000
_cell.length_b   1.000
_cell.length_c   1.000
_cell.angle_alpha   90.00
_cell.angle_beta   90.00
_cell.angle_gamma   90.00
#
_symmetry.space_group_name_H-M   'P 1'
#
loop_
_entity.id
_entity.type
_entity.pdbx_description
1 polymer ?
#
loop_
_entity_poly.entity_id
_entity_poly.type
_entity_poly.pdbx_seq_one_letter_code
_entity_poly.pdbx_strand_id
1 'polypeptide(L)'
;MERRRQMKHAISGGARALIEYAELSKLVRKCFKIDLDKHYEKVMGRAIEENCIKRGRSEMVEKQNQMIHLQRTDGVITETVAELMEEIARFYNDLYSSEAGNPVHDRDPNVTLERITVEELVAASKRMKGNTAPGADNIPSKVVKSTISTFAERFAAALNGLFEGNIMPPELFHSKTILLYKKGNRLDIGNYRPISLLPVLYKLLTRVITNRVVAAVEVSHALPPEQAGFRKCYSTVDHIYSLNQVFEKCREYNMPLYVVFIDFKKAFDSVELPAIWEALERFV
;
A
#
# COMPACT_ATOMS: atom_id res chain seq x y z
N MET A 1 -7.76 26.29 -12.40
CA MET A 1 -8.11 24.85 -12.51
C MET A 1 -8.20 24.39 -13.96
N GLU A 2 -8.92 25.11 -14.84
CA GLU A 2 -9.02 24.80 -16.27
C GLU A 2 -7.67 24.71 -16.99
N ARG A 3 -6.80 25.71 -16.79
CA ARG A 3 -5.44 25.71 -17.37
C ARG A 3 -4.64 24.45 -17.01
N ARG A 4 -4.76 23.95 -15.76
CA ARG A 4 -4.11 22.70 -15.32
C ARG A 4 -4.68 21.49 -16.05
N ARG A 5 -6.01 21.45 -16.26
CA ARG A 5 -6.67 20.36 -16.99
C ARG A 5 -6.24 20.34 -18.45
N GLN A 6 -6.22 21.50 -19.11
CA GLN A 6 -5.74 21.65 -20.49
C GLN A 6 -4.28 21.18 -20.62
N MET A 7 -3.40 21.59 -19.70
CA MET A 7 -2.00 21.15 -19.70
C MET A 7 -1.81 19.66 -19.43
N LYS A 8 -2.69 19.01 -18.66
CA LYS A 8 -2.62 17.56 -18.40
C LYS A 8 -2.80 16.73 -19.67
N HIS A 9 -3.60 17.21 -20.62
CA HIS A 9 -3.85 16.53 -21.90
C HIS A 9 -2.85 16.95 -22.99
N ALA A 10 -2.08 18.01 -22.78
CA ALA A 10 -1.11 18.56 -23.72
C ALA A 10 0.35 18.33 -23.29
N ILE A 11 0.64 17.27 -22.53
CA ILE A 11 2.00 16.90 -22.11
C ILE A 11 2.77 16.30 -23.31
N SER A 12 2.99 17.13 -24.32
CA SER A 12 3.96 16.99 -25.40
C SER A 12 4.97 18.15 -25.40
N GLY A 13 4.76 19.17 -24.55
CA GLY A 13 5.66 20.31 -24.39
C GLY A 13 6.82 19.99 -23.45
N GLY A 14 8.05 20.32 -23.86
CA GLY A 14 9.30 20.04 -23.14
C GLY A 14 9.40 20.61 -21.70
N ALA A 15 10.60 20.56 -21.12
CA ALA A 15 10.87 20.79 -19.69
C ALA A 15 10.14 22.00 -19.05
N ARG A 16 9.97 23.10 -19.78
CA ARG A 16 9.25 24.30 -19.33
C ARG A 16 7.76 24.04 -19.00
N ALA A 17 7.07 23.27 -19.84
CA ALA A 17 5.66 22.95 -19.63
C ALA A 17 5.46 22.00 -18.44
N LEU A 18 6.43 21.11 -18.18
CA LEU A 18 6.45 20.24 -17.00
C LEU A 18 6.62 21.04 -15.70
N ILE A 19 7.54 22.02 -15.69
CA ILE A 19 7.75 22.92 -14.55
C ILE A 19 6.48 23.73 -14.28
N GLU A 20 5.92 24.35 -15.32
CA GLU A 20 4.69 25.14 -15.20
C GLU A 20 3.51 24.29 -14.71
N TYR A 21 3.35 23.06 -15.21
CA TYR A 21 2.33 22.13 -14.72
C TYR A 21 2.53 21.77 -13.23
N ALA A 22 3.78 21.57 -12.80
CA ALA A 22 4.12 21.25 -11.42
C ALA A 22 3.81 22.43 -10.47
N GLU A 23 4.18 23.65 -10.85
CA GLU A 23 3.88 24.88 -10.12
C GLU A 23 2.38 25.12 -10.03
N LEU A 24 1.67 25.00 -11.15
CA LEU A 24 0.22 25.14 -11.19
C LEU A 24 -0.48 24.08 -10.33
N SER A 25 0.05 22.85 -10.29
CA SER A 25 -0.45 21.78 -9.41
C SER A 25 -0.16 22.05 -7.92
N LYS A 26 0.94 22.72 -7.58
CA LYS A 26 1.20 23.19 -6.21
C LYS A 26 0.23 24.30 -5.82
N LEU A 27 0.03 25.29 -6.70
CA LEU A 27 -0.87 26.42 -6.46
C LEU A 27 -2.32 25.93 -6.28
N VAL A 28 -2.79 25.04 -7.15
CA VAL A 28 -4.13 24.46 -7.05
C VAL A 28 -4.32 23.73 -5.71
N ARG A 29 -3.35 22.94 -5.26
CA ARG A 29 -3.41 22.28 -3.93
C ARG A 29 -3.47 23.29 -2.78
N LYS A 30 -2.71 24.38 -2.86
CA LYS A 30 -2.72 25.47 -1.87
C LYS A 30 -4.09 26.16 -1.81
N CYS A 31 -4.65 26.52 -2.97
CA CYS A 31 -5.98 27.14 -3.05
C CYS A 31 -7.07 26.21 -2.51
N PHE A 32 -7.06 24.92 -2.89
CA PHE A 32 -8.00 23.95 -2.36
C PHE A 32 -7.94 23.84 -0.83
N LYS A 33 -6.74 23.88 -0.25
CA LYS A 33 -6.60 23.86 1.21
C LYS A 33 -7.24 25.09 1.84
N ILE A 34 -6.97 26.29 1.32
CA ILE A 34 -7.55 27.54 1.81
C ILE A 34 -9.08 27.52 1.70
N ASP A 35 -9.62 27.08 0.56
CA ASP A 35 -11.07 27.01 0.35
C ASP A 35 -11.72 25.99 1.29
N LEU A 36 -11.04 24.86 1.54
CA LEU A 36 -11.50 23.85 2.48
C LEU A 36 -11.50 24.36 3.93
N ASP A 37 -10.44 25.06 4.34
CA ASP A 37 -10.33 25.67 5.67
C ASP A 37 -11.45 26.72 5.87
N LYS A 38 -11.67 27.61 4.89
CA LYS A 38 -12.79 28.56 4.89
C LYS A 38 -14.16 27.88 4.94
N HIS A 39 -14.32 26.77 4.23
CA HIS A 39 -15.55 26.00 4.26
C HIS A 39 -15.81 25.42 5.66
N TYR A 40 -14.79 24.83 6.30
CA TYR A 40 -14.86 24.30 7.65
C TYR A 40 -15.15 25.39 8.68
N GLU A 41 -14.50 26.55 8.57
CA GLU A 41 -14.80 27.72 9.40
C GLU A 41 -16.26 28.14 9.25
N LYS A 42 -16.79 28.19 8.03
CA LYS A 42 -18.20 28.54 7.78
C LYS A 42 -19.19 27.52 8.35
N VAL A 43 -18.92 26.22 8.18
CA VAL A 43 -19.78 25.15 8.71
C VAL A 43 -19.77 25.16 10.24
N MET A 44 -18.59 25.30 10.85
CA MET A 44 -18.46 25.39 12.30
C MET A 44 -19.04 26.69 12.88
N GLY A 45 -18.84 27.82 12.20
CA GLY A 45 -19.42 29.11 12.60
C GLY A 45 -20.94 29.03 12.68
N ARG A 46 -21.60 28.50 11.64
CA ARG A 46 -23.05 28.26 11.65
C ARG A 46 -23.46 27.30 12.77
N ALA A 47 -22.73 26.21 12.96
CA ALA A 47 -23.04 25.22 13.98
C ALA A 47 -22.89 25.77 15.41
N ILE A 48 -22.04 26.77 15.62
CA ILE A 48 -21.91 27.51 16.89
C ILE A 48 -23.10 28.45 17.07
N GLU A 49 -23.46 29.24 16.05
CA GLU A 49 -24.62 30.14 16.08
C GLU A 49 -25.94 29.39 16.38
N GLU A 50 -26.08 28.19 15.82
CA GLU A 50 -27.27 27.34 15.97
C GLU A 50 -27.21 26.40 17.20
N ASN A 51 -26.17 26.49 18.04
CA ASN A 51 -25.93 25.56 19.18
C ASN A 51 -25.95 24.07 18.81
N CYS A 52 -25.58 23.73 17.57
CA CYS A 52 -25.64 22.39 16.99
C CYS A 52 -24.26 21.87 16.55
N ILE A 53 -23.24 21.97 17.41
CA ILE A 53 -21.85 21.61 17.10
C ILE A 53 -21.70 20.16 16.60
N LYS A 54 -22.48 19.22 17.14
CA LYS A 54 -22.49 17.82 16.67
C LYS A 54 -22.91 17.73 15.19
N ARG A 55 -23.92 18.50 14.78
CA ARG A 55 -24.40 18.56 13.39
C ARG A 55 -23.34 19.17 12.47
N GLY A 56 -22.70 20.27 12.88
CA GLY A 56 -21.60 20.88 12.13
C GLY A 56 -20.42 19.92 11.91
N ARG A 57 -20.02 19.19 12.95
CA ARG A 57 -18.99 18.14 12.83
C ARG A 57 -19.43 17.01 11.91
N SER A 58 -20.70 16.60 11.98
CA SER A 58 -21.26 15.59 11.07
C SER A 58 -21.25 16.06 9.62
N GLU A 59 -21.65 17.31 9.34
CA GLU A 59 -21.71 17.89 7.99
C GLU A 59 -20.31 17.97 7.34
N MET A 60 -19.27 18.28 8.13
CA MET A 60 -17.87 18.25 7.69
C MET A 60 -17.40 16.84 7.30
N VAL A 61 -17.97 15.80 7.92
CA VAL A 61 -17.63 14.39 7.70
C VAL A 61 -18.51 13.75 6.63
N GLU A 62 -19.80 14.08 6.55
CA GLU A 62 -20.77 13.55 5.57
C GLU A 62 -20.39 13.90 4.13
N LYS A 63 -19.89 15.12 3.88
CA LYS A 63 -19.39 15.49 2.54
C LYS A 63 -18.11 14.75 2.14
N GLN A 64 -17.37 14.17 3.09
CA GLN A 64 -16.25 13.28 2.80
C GLN A 64 -16.69 11.83 2.53
N ASN A 65 -17.87 11.43 3.03
CA ASN A 65 -18.38 10.06 3.01
C ASN A 65 -19.53 9.84 2.01
N GLN A 66 -19.55 10.59 0.90
CA GLN A 66 -20.49 10.27 -0.18
C GLN A 66 -20.23 8.83 -0.66
N MET A 67 -21.31 8.04 -0.69
CA MET A 67 -21.26 6.66 -1.16
C MET A 67 -20.64 6.62 -2.57
N ILE A 68 -19.68 5.73 -2.76
CA ILE A 68 -19.10 5.50 -4.08
C ILE A 68 -20.13 4.71 -4.88
N HIS A 69 -20.38 5.14 -6.11
CA HIS A 69 -21.17 4.35 -7.05
C HIS A 69 -20.22 3.62 -7.99
N LEU A 70 -20.45 2.33 -8.20
CA LEU A 70 -19.71 1.51 -9.15
C LEU A 70 -20.64 1.05 -10.27
N GLN A 71 -20.09 0.89 -11.46
CA GLN A 71 -20.77 0.24 -12.57
C GLN A 71 -20.48 -1.25 -12.49
N ARG A 72 -21.55 -2.04 -12.41
CA ARG A 72 -21.51 -3.50 -12.44
C ARG A 72 -21.19 -4.00 -13.85
N THR A 73 -20.92 -5.30 -13.97
CA THR A 73 -20.60 -5.96 -15.24
C THR A 73 -21.72 -5.91 -16.28
N ASP A 74 -22.97 -5.80 -15.86
CA ASP A 74 -24.16 -5.64 -16.71
C ASP A 74 -24.40 -4.19 -17.16
N GLY A 75 -23.54 -3.26 -16.72
CA GLY A 75 -23.63 -1.84 -17.02
C GLY A 75 -24.48 -1.02 -16.05
N VAL A 76 -25.17 -1.67 -15.10
CA VAL A 76 -26.01 -1.02 -14.09
C VAL A 76 -25.13 -0.36 -13.02
N ILE A 77 -25.54 0.81 -12.52
CA ILE A 77 -24.83 1.52 -11.46
C ILE A 77 -25.39 1.11 -10.11
N THR A 78 -24.53 0.81 -9.14
CA THR A 78 -24.94 0.50 -7.76
C THR A 78 -25.59 1.72 -7.11
N GLU A 79 -26.77 1.57 -6.53
CA GLU A 79 -27.50 2.64 -5.85
C GLU A 79 -27.49 2.47 -4.32
N THR A 80 -27.30 1.24 -3.84
CA THR A 80 -27.29 0.93 -2.40
C THR A 80 -25.93 0.46 -1.90
N VAL A 81 -25.64 0.67 -0.61
CA VAL A 81 -24.39 0.21 0.01
C VAL A 81 -24.24 -1.31 -0.10
N ALA A 82 -25.35 -2.06 -0.05
CA ALA A 82 -25.35 -3.50 -0.21
C ALA A 82 -24.85 -3.91 -1.60
N GLU A 83 -25.42 -3.32 -2.67
CA GLU A 83 -24.99 -3.56 -4.05
C GLU A 83 -23.52 -3.18 -4.27
N LEU A 84 -23.09 -2.06 -3.69
CA LEU A 84 -21.70 -1.63 -3.74
C LEU A 84 -20.77 -2.66 -3.10
N MET A 85 -21.11 -3.15 -1.90
CA MET A 85 -20.29 -4.15 -1.21
C MET A 85 -20.25 -5.48 -1.96
N GLU A 86 -21.37 -5.89 -2.56
CA GLU A 86 -21.44 -7.10 -3.37
C GLU A 86 -20.57 -6.98 -4.63
N GLU A 87 -20.60 -5.84 -5.31
CA GLU A 87 -19.75 -5.60 -6.48
C GLU A 87 -18.26 -5.60 -6.12
N ILE A 88 -17.91 -4.96 -5.00
CA ILE A 88 -16.53 -4.97 -4.48
C ILE A 88 -16.09 -6.41 -4.16
N ALA A 89 -16.92 -7.15 -3.43
CA ALA A 89 -16.62 -8.52 -3.05
C ALA A 89 -16.46 -9.41 -4.28
N ARG A 90 -17.38 -9.32 -5.26
CA ARG A 90 -17.31 -10.08 -6.51
C ARG A 90 -16.00 -9.80 -7.24
N PHE A 91 -15.66 -8.54 -7.44
CA PHE A 91 -14.46 -8.14 -8.16
C PHE A 91 -13.17 -8.62 -7.50
N TYR A 92 -13.03 -8.47 -6.18
CA TYR A 92 -11.82 -8.89 -5.49
C TYR A 92 -11.75 -10.40 -5.25
N ASN A 93 -12.89 -11.08 -5.10
CA ASN A 93 -12.91 -12.55 -5.04
C ASN A 93 -12.47 -13.15 -6.38
N ASP A 94 -12.89 -12.56 -7.50
CA ASP A 94 -12.43 -12.95 -8.84
C ASP A 94 -10.95 -12.62 -9.02
N LEU A 95 -10.53 -11.39 -8.68
CA LEU A 95 -9.13 -10.95 -8.82
C LEU A 95 -8.15 -11.76 -7.97
N TYR A 96 -8.55 -12.18 -6.78
CA TYR A 96 -7.74 -13.00 -5.87
C TYR A 96 -8.05 -14.50 -5.99
N SER A 97 -8.91 -14.90 -6.94
CA SER A 97 -9.08 -16.31 -7.25
C SER A 97 -7.77 -16.83 -7.83
N SER A 98 -7.36 -18.02 -7.37
CA SER A 98 -6.15 -18.66 -7.83
C SER A 98 -6.52 -19.70 -8.88
N GLU A 99 -5.91 -19.61 -10.06
CA GLU A 99 -6.02 -20.67 -11.07
C GLU A 99 -5.06 -21.84 -10.77
N ALA A 100 -3.98 -21.57 -10.03
CA ALA A 100 -2.96 -22.54 -9.66
C ALA A 100 -3.30 -23.36 -8.39
N GLY A 101 -4.36 -22.98 -7.68
CA GLY A 101 -4.76 -23.59 -6.42
C GLY A 101 -3.89 -23.14 -5.23
N ASN A 102 -4.23 -23.63 -4.05
CA ASN A 102 -3.42 -23.35 -2.87
C ASN A 102 -2.14 -24.19 -2.90
N PRO A 103 -0.97 -23.60 -2.58
CA PRO A 103 0.28 -24.33 -2.49
C PRO A 103 0.15 -25.44 -1.43
N VAL A 104 0.38 -26.68 -1.85
CA VAL A 104 0.41 -27.85 -0.96
C VAL A 104 1.86 -28.04 -0.55
N HIS A 105 2.18 -27.70 0.70
CA HIS A 105 3.49 -27.96 1.27
C HIS A 105 3.37 -28.97 2.41
N ASP A 106 4.06 -30.10 2.26
CA ASP A 106 4.48 -30.87 3.42
C ASP A 106 5.59 -30.08 4.12
N ARG A 107 5.40 -29.79 5.41
CA ARG A 107 6.52 -29.30 6.24
C ARG A 107 7.63 -30.35 6.14
N ASP A 108 8.80 -29.98 5.64
CA ASP A 108 9.99 -30.82 5.82
C ASP A 108 10.20 -30.99 7.33
N PRO A 109 10.05 -32.20 7.89
CA PRO A 109 10.18 -32.43 9.31
C PRO A 109 11.60 -32.12 9.83
N ASN A 110 12.58 -32.00 8.93
CA ASN A 110 13.97 -31.67 9.29
C ASN A 110 14.22 -30.16 9.38
N VAL A 111 13.31 -29.31 8.88
CA VAL A 111 13.45 -27.86 8.96
C VAL A 111 12.79 -27.35 10.23
N THR A 112 13.61 -27.04 11.24
CA THR A 112 13.13 -26.37 12.45
C THR A 112 13.15 -24.85 12.26
N LEU A 113 11.98 -24.22 12.36
CA LEU A 113 11.89 -22.76 12.36
C LEU A 113 12.55 -22.20 13.63
N GLU A 114 13.56 -21.35 13.45
CA GLU A 114 14.17 -20.62 14.56
C GLU A 114 13.12 -19.78 15.29
N ARG A 115 13.13 -19.81 16.61
CA ARG A 115 12.22 -19.00 17.43
C ARG A 115 12.48 -17.52 17.20
N ILE A 116 11.43 -16.71 17.20
CA ILE A 116 11.50 -15.25 17.24
C ILE A 116 12.11 -14.83 18.57
N THR A 117 13.19 -14.04 18.50
CA THR A 117 13.83 -13.48 19.69
C THR A 117 13.20 -12.15 20.11
N VAL A 118 13.43 -11.76 21.36
CA VAL A 118 13.00 -10.46 21.90
C VAL A 118 13.65 -9.31 21.12
N GLU A 119 14.92 -9.45 20.77
CA GLU A 119 15.70 -8.46 20.03
C GLU A 119 15.11 -8.23 18.64
N GLU A 120 14.69 -9.30 17.95
CA GLU A 120 14.04 -9.20 16.65
C GLU A 120 12.73 -8.43 16.73
N LEU A 121 11.92 -8.66 17.76
CA LEU A 121 10.66 -7.94 17.97
C LEU A 121 10.89 -6.46 18.29
N VAL A 122 11.84 -6.17 19.17
CA VAL A 122 12.20 -4.80 19.51
C VAL A 122 12.77 -4.08 18.28
N ALA A 123 13.59 -4.74 17.47
CA ALA A 123 14.10 -4.17 16.22
C ALA A 123 12.99 -3.95 15.18
N ALA A 124 12.08 -4.92 15.01
CA ALA A 124 10.95 -4.83 14.09
C ALA A 124 10.00 -3.69 14.49
N SER A 125 9.64 -3.60 15.76
CA SER A 125 8.76 -2.56 16.29
C SER A 125 9.33 -1.16 16.07
N LYS A 126 10.63 -0.91 16.33
CA LYS A 126 11.29 0.39 16.08
C LYS A 126 11.14 0.86 14.64
N ARG A 127 11.10 -0.06 13.67
CA ARG A 127 10.90 0.22 12.23
C ARG A 127 9.45 0.40 11.79
N MET A 128 8.46 0.20 12.67
CA MET A 128 7.05 0.45 12.33
C MET A 128 6.75 1.94 12.22
N LYS A 129 5.81 2.35 11.36
CA LYS A 129 5.37 3.75 11.28
C LYS A 129 4.33 4.04 12.36
N GLY A 130 4.60 5.01 13.24
CA GLY A 130 3.75 5.31 14.40
C GLY A 130 2.39 5.93 14.05
N ASN A 131 2.36 6.85 13.08
CA ASN A 131 1.15 7.56 12.66
C ASN A 131 0.49 6.83 11.47
N THR A 132 -0.01 5.62 11.72
CA THR A 132 -0.73 4.80 10.74
C THR A 132 -2.13 4.48 11.23
N ALA A 133 -3.07 4.32 10.30
CA ALA A 133 -4.41 3.87 10.63
C ALA A 133 -4.36 2.43 11.21
N PRO A 134 -5.10 2.16 12.30
CA PRO A 134 -5.14 0.84 12.91
C PRO A 134 -5.91 -0.16 12.03
N GLY A 135 -5.74 -1.45 12.32
CA GLY A 135 -6.54 -2.51 11.69
C GLY A 135 -7.93 -2.61 12.33
N ALA A 136 -8.59 -3.75 12.15
CA ALA A 136 -9.87 -4.04 12.81
C ALA A 136 -9.75 -4.10 14.35
N ASP A 137 -8.54 -4.34 14.86
CA ASP A 137 -8.20 -4.31 16.28
C ASP A 137 -8.27 -2.90 16.91
N ASN A 138 -8.32 -1.85 16.10
CA ASN A 138 -8.27 -0.45 16.54
C ASN A 138 -7.02 -0.10 17.36
N ILE A 139 -5.93 -0.88 17.26
CA ILE A 139 -4.67 -0.63 17.97
C ILE A 139 -3.66 0.06 17.04
N PRO A 140 -3.27 1.32 17.33
CA PRO A 140 -2.26 2.01 16.54
C PRO A 140 -0.87 1.39 16.73
N SER A 141 -0.06 1.37 15.66
CA SER A 141 1.34 0.93 15.70
C SER A 141 2.17 1.65 16.77
N LYS A 142 1.87 2.91 17.08
CA LYS A 142 2.55 3.69 18.12
C LYS A 142 2.43 3.04 19.51
N VAL A 143 1.30 2.41 19.83
CA VAL A 143 1.10 1.73 21.12
C VAL A 143 2.11 0.61 21.27
N VAL A 144 2.18 -0.29 20.28
CA VAL A 144 3.15 -1.39 20.28
C VAL A 144 4.58 -0.84 20.34
N LYS A 145 4.93 0.20 19.57
CA LYS A 145 6.27 0.81 19.65
C LYS A 145 6.65 1.29 21.05
N SER A 146 5.69 1.81 21.80
CA SER A 146 5.91 2.34 23.16
C SER A 146 5.91 1.26 24.23
N THR A 147 5.23 0.14 24.03
CA THR A 147 5.04 -0.90 25.05
C THR A 147 5.87 -2.16 24.81
N ILE A 148 6.38 -2.37 23.59
CA ILE A 148 7.09 -3.60 23.20
C ILE A 148 8.27 -3.91 24.11
N SER A 149 9.07 -2.93 24.53
CA SER A 149 10.22 -3.16 25.42
C SER A 149 9.81 -3.77 26.77
N THR A 150 8.60 -3.49 27.25
CA THR A 150 8.08 -4.02 28.52
C THR A 150 7.47 -5.40 28.36
N PHE A 151 6.87 -5.69 27.21
CA PHE A 151 6.09 -6.92 26.97
C PHE A 151 6.72 -7.86 25.93
N ALA A 152 7.96 -7.61 25.51
CA ALA A 152 8.58 -8.31 24.40
C ALA A 152 8.61 -9.82 24.59
N GLU A 153 8.91 -10.29 25.80
CA GLU A 153 8.91 -11.73 26.12
C GLU A 153 7.53 -12.36 25.92
N ARG A 154 6.47 -11.68 26.38
CA ARG A 154 5.09 -12.17 26.21
C ARG A 154 4.67 -12.17 24.75
N PHE A 155 5.05 -11.14 24.00
CA PHE A 155 4.81 -11.09 22.55
C PHE A 155 5.60 -12.18 21.81
N ALA A 156 6.86 -12.42 22.18
CA ALA A 156 7.68 -13.48 21.61
C ALA A 156 7.08 -14.86 21.90
N ALA A 157 6.67 -15.12 23.14
CA ALA A 157 6.02 -16.37 23.52
C ALA A 157 4.72 -16.58 22.72
N ALA A 158 3.87 -15.56 22.63
CA ALA A 158 2.62 -15.62 21.88
C ALA A 158 2.87 -15.89 20.39
N LEU A 159 3.80 -15.17 19.76
CA LEU A 159 4.10 -15.33 18.33
C LEU A 159 4.81 -16.65 18.01
N ASN A 160 5.70 -17.13 18.89
CA ASN A 160 6.35 -18.43 18.71
C ASN A 160 5.38 -19.59 18.87
N GLY A 161 4.41 -19.47 19.78
CA GLY A 161 3.32 -20.44 19.89
C GLY A 161 2.57 -20.63 18.56
N LEU A 162 2.50 -19.59 17.73
CA LEU A 162 1.90 -19.69 16.39
C LEU A 162 2.71 -20.61 15.47
N PHE A 163 4.05 -20.55 15.53
CA PHE A 163 4.91 -21.41 14.72
C PHE A 163 4.88 -22.87 15.20
N GLU A 164 4.65 -23.08 16.49
CA GLU A 164 4.49 -24.39 17.13
C GLU A 164 3.13 -25.06 16.83
N GLY A 165 2.21 -24.37 16.14
CA GLY A 165 0.92 -24.94 15.75
C GLY A 165 -0.23 -24.64 16.71
N ASN A 166 -0.06 -23.67 17.62
CA ASN A 166 -1.19 -23.20 18.44
C ASN A 166 -2.27 -22.55 17.55
N ILE A 167 -3.51 -22.70 17.98
CA ILE A 167 -4.67 -22.13 17.28
C ILE A 167 -4.53 -20.61 17.23
N MET A 168 -4.59 -20.07 16.00
CA MET A 168 -4.60 -18.62 15.80
C MET A 168 -6.00 -18.06 16.10
N PRO A 169 -6.11 -16.91 16.79
CA PRO A 169 -7.30 -16.08 16.74
C PRO A 169 -7.59 -15.66 15.28
N PRO A 170 -8.74 -16.03 14.69
CA PRO A 170 -9.09 -15.64 13.32
C PRO A 170 -8.96 -14.12 13.08
N GLU A 171 -9.22 -13.32 14.11
CA GLU A 171 -9.13 -11.86 14.11
C GLU A 171 -7.74 -11.33 13.73
N LEU A 172 -6.66 -12.09 13.96
CA LEU A 172 -5.31 -11.67 13.57
C LEU A 172 -5.12 -11.64 12.04
N PHE A 173 -5.89 -12.46 11.31
CA PHE A 173 -5.83 -12.56 9.86
C PHE A 173 -6.89 -11.72 9.16
N HIS A 174 -7.85 -11.17 9.91
CA HIS A 174 -8.84 -10.26 9.35
C HIS A 174 -8.26 -8.86 9.13
N SER A 175 -8.38 -8.37 7.89
CA SER A 175 -7.96 -7.02 7.53
C SER A 175 -9.16 -6.16 7.17
N LYS A 176 -9.05 -4.84 7.43
CA LYS A 176 -10.04 -3.87 6.97
C LYS A 176 -9.57 -3.25 5.66
N THR A 177 -10.23 -3.57 4.55
CA THR A 177 -9.87 -3.02 3.23
C THR A 177 -10.52 -1.66 3.01
N ILE A 178 -9.72 -0.69 2.56
CA ILE A 178 -10.17 0.64 2.13
C ILE A 178 -9.82 0.84 0.66
N LEU A 179 -10.78 1.31 -0.14
CA LEU A 179 -10.56 1.61 -1.55
C LEU A 179 -10.14 3.07 -1.74
N LEU A 180 -8.95 3.29 -2.32
CA LEU A 180 -8.48 4.62 -2.68
C LEU A 180 -8.54 4.81 -4.19
N TYR A 181 -9.30 5.81 -4.64
CA TYR A 181 -9.36 6.18 -6.05
C TYR A 181 -7.96 6.58 -6.58
N LYS A 182 -7.51 5.92 -7.67
CA LYS A 182 -6.19 6.14 -8.28
C LYS A 182 -6.28 7.10 -9.48
N LYS A 183 -7.00 6.71 -10.54
CA LYS A 183 -7.12 7.44 -11.82
C LYS A 183 -8.22 6.80 -12.68
N GLY A 184 -8.77 7.50 -13.68
CA GLY A 184 -9.69 6.90 -14.66
C GLY A 184 -11.16 7.19 -14.36
N ASN A 185 -12.05 6.27 -14.76
CA ASN A 185 -13.48 6.36 -14.44
C ASN A 185 -13.70 5.97 -12.97
N ARG A 186 -14.46 6.79 -12.22
CA ARG A 186 -14.81 6.52 -10.82
C ARG A 186 -15.86 5.42 -10.66
N LEU A 187 -16.59 5.11 -11.71
CA LEU A 187 -17.55 4.00 -11.69
C LEU A 187 -16.86 2.65 -11.86
N ASP A 188 -15.62 2.61 -12.34
CA ASP A 188 -14.87 1.38 -12.55
C ASP A 188 -14.01 1.06 -11.32
N ILE A 189 -14.28 -0.06 -10.66
CA ILE A 189 -13.55 -0.52 -9.47
C ILE A 189 -12.06 -0.81 -9.75
N GLY A 190 -11.71 -1.16 -10.99
CA GLY A 190 -10.32 -1.36 -11.41
C GLY A 190 -9.45 -0.10 -11.29
N ASN A 191 -10.07 1.07 -11.18
CA ASN A 191 -9.43 2.37 -10.98
C ASN A 191 -9.20 2.73 -9.51
N TYR A 192 -9.55 1.84 -8.59
CA TYR A 192 -9.29 1.97 -7.16
C TYR A 192 -8.13 1.07 -6.74
N ARG A 193 -7.42 1.48 -5.69
CA ARG A 193 -6.39 0.68 -5.03
C ARG A 193 -6.94 0.15 -3.72
N PRO A 194 -6.93 -1.16 -3.49
CA PRO A 194 -7.24 -1.70 -2.18
C PRO A 194 -6.07 -1.41 -1.24
N ILE A 195 -6.38 -0.97 -0.03
CA ILE A 195 -5.42 -0.88 1.08
C ILE A 195 -5.96 -1.68 2.25
N SER A 196 -5.27 -2.77 2.56
CA SER A 196 -5.60 -3.61 3.71
C SER A 196 -4.98 -3.06 4.99
N LEU A 197 -5.83 -2.62 5.90
CA LEU A 197 -5.44 -2.24 7.26
C LEU A 197 -5.35 -3.49 8.12
N LEU A 198 -4.12 -4.00 8.26
CA LEU A 198 -3.83 -5.21 9.02
C LEU A 198 -3.78 -4.94 10.54
N PRO A 199 -4.12 -5.94 11.38
CA PRO A 199 -3.91 -5.89 12.82
C PRO A 199 -2.45 -5.60 13.18
N VAL A 200 -2.22 -4.91 14.30
CA VAL A 200 -0.89 -4.43 14.67
C VAL A 200 0.09 -5.56 14.96
N LEU A 201 -0.38 -6.66 15.55
CA LEU A 201 0.45 -7.83 15.83
C LEU A 201 0.82 -8.58 14.55
N TYR A 202 -0.10 -8.66 13.58
CA TYR A 202 0.19 -9.21 12.27
C TYR A 202 1.24 -8.38 11.52
N LYS A 203 1.15 -7.04 11.61
CA LYS A 203 2.18 -6.13 11.07
C LYS A 203 3.55 -6.35 11.75
N LEU A 204 3.58 -6.62 13.05
CA LEU A 204 4.81 -6.90 13.77
C LEU A 204 5.42 -8.23 13.34
N LEU A 205 4.61 -9.30 13.28
CA LEU A 205 5.01 -10.63 12.84
C LEU A 205 5.56 -10.61 11.40
N THR A 206 4.78 -10.07 10.46
CA THR A 206 5.21 -9.96 9.05
C THR A 206 6.50 -9.14 8.91
N ARG A 207 6.70 -8.11 9.74
CA ARG A 207 7.95 -7.36 9.76
C ARG A 207 9.13 -8.20 10.24
N VAL A 208 8.97 -9.05 11.26
CA VAL A 208 10.02 -9.98 11.70
C VAL A 208 10.38 -10.93 10.56
N ILE A 209 9.39 -11.57 9.95
CA ILE A 209 9.57 -12.48 8.81
C ILE A 209 10.28 -11.77 7.66
N THR A 210 9.83 -10.56 7.27
CA THR A 210 10.49 -9.78 6.22
C THR A 210 11.96 -9.50 6.54
N ASN A 211 12.31 -9.21 7.78
CA ASN A 211 13.72 -8.94 8.13
C ASN A 211 14.59 -10.20 7.98
N ARG A 212 14.07 -11.38 8.37
CA ARG A 212 14.76 -12.65 8.20
C ARG A 212 14.96 -12.99 6.72
N VAL A 213 13.90 -12.89 5.92
CA VAL A 213 13.96 -13.14 4.47
C VAL A 213 14.95 -12.17 3.79
N VAL A 214 14.87 -10.88 4.10
CA VAL A 214 15.82 -9.90 3.54
C VAL A 214 17.26 -10.22 3.94
N ALA A 215 17.51 -10.60 5.20
CA ALA A 215 18.86 -10.97 5.63
C ALA A 215 19.38 -12.20 4.86
N ALA A 216 18.58 -13.24 4.69
CA ALA A 216 18.94 -14.44 3.94
C ALA A 216 19.24 -14.14 2.47
N VAL A 217 18.39 -13.32 1.83
CA VAL A 217 18.55 -12.92 0.42
C VAL A 217 19.79 -12.06 0.19
N GLU A 218 20.12 -11.16 1.12
CA GLU A 218 21.32 -10.33 1.00
C GLU A 218 22.61 -11.13 1.23
N VAL A 219 22.62 -12.09 2.18
CA VAL A 219 23.78 -12.96 2.45
C VAL A 219 24.06 -13.91 1.28
N SER A 220 23.01 -14.45 0.66
CA SER A 220 23.14 -15.34 -0.51
C SER A 220 23.46 -14.60 -1.80
N HIS A 221 23.42 -13.25 -1.81
CA HIS A 221 23.53 -12.43 -3.01
C HIS A 221 22.55 -12.84 -4.12
N ALA A 222 21.38 -13.37 -3.75
CA ALA A 222 20.46 -13.95 -4.73
C ALA A 222 19.73 -12.91 -5.60
N LEU A 223 19.73 -11.63 -5.18
CA LEU A 223 19.18 -10.54 -5.97
C LEU A 223 20.26 -9.81 -6.78
N PRO A 224 20.07 -9.68 -8.10
CA PRO A 224 21.00 -8.94 -8.94
C PRO A 224 20.98 -7.45 -8.58
N PRO A 225 22.08 -6.70 -8.83
CA PRO A 225 22.18 -5.29 -8.48
C PRO A 225 21.17 -4.40 -9.22
N GLU A 226 20.65 -4.83 -10.37
CA GLU A 226 19.60 -4.16 -11.14
C GLU A 226 18.24 -4.20 -10.43
N GLN A 227 18.06 -5.10 -9.43
CA GLN A 227 16.85 -5.14 -8.60
C GLN A 227 16.99 -4.20 -7.40
N ALA A 228 16.83 -2.89 -7.67
CA ALA A 228 16.88 -1.84 -6.64
C ALA A 228 15.55 -1.62 -5.89
N GLY A 229 14.43 -2.06 -6.47
CA GLY A 229 13.09 -1.79 -5.93
C GLY A 229 12.92 -2.36 -4.52
N PHE A 230 12.54 -1.52 -3.56
CA PHE A 230 12.33 -1.89 -2.15
C PHE A 230 13.57 -2.47 -1.43
N ARG A 231 14.76 -2.36 -2.01
CA ARG A 231 16.02 -2.88 -1.46
C ARG A 231 16.74 -1.80 -0.65
N LYS A 232 17.36 -2.19 0.47
CA LYS A 232 18.12 -1.26 1.33
C LYS A 232 19.40 -0.82 0.60
N CYS A 233 19.78 0.44 0.75
CA CYS A 233 20.97 1.04 0.12
C CYS A 233 20.88 1.21 -1.41
N TYR A 234 19.72 0.94 -2.01
CA TYR A 234 19.44 1.26 -3.41
C TYR A 234 18.36 2.33 -3.51
N SER A 235 18.38 3.08 -4.60
CA SER A 235 17.45 4.17 -4.87
C SER A 235 17.12 4.25 -6.35
N THR A 236 16.04 4.97 -6.67
CA THR A 236 15.72 5.29 -8.06
C THR A 236 16.78 6.18 -8.73
N VAL A 237 17.61 6.88 -7.94
CA VAL A 237 18.69 7.73 -8.46
C VAL A 237 19.76 6.88 -9.12
N ASP A 238 20.07 5.71 -8.54
CA ASP A 238 21.07 4.78 -9.08
C ASP A 238 20.67 4.33 -10.49
N HIS A 239 19.41 3.95 -10.69
CA HIS A 239 18.89 3.56 -12.00
C HIS A 239 18.84 4.72 -13.01
N ILE A 240 18.48 5.93 -12.57
CA ILE A 240 18.51 7.12 -13.43
C ILE A 240 19.93 7.41 -13.88
N TYR A 241 20.90 7.29 -12.97
CA TYR A 241 22.31 7.45 -13.28
C TYR A 241 22.78 6.40 -14.29
N SER A 242 22.50 5.11 -14.05
CA SER A 242 22.85 4.03 -14.99
C SER A 242 22.26 4.27 -16.38
N LEU A 243 20.98 4.66 -16.46
CA LEU A 243 20.33 4.94 -17.74
C LEU A 243 20.95 6.16 -18.45
N ASN A 244 21.32 7.21 -17.71
CA ASN A 244 22.02 8.37 -18.27
C ASN A 244 23.40 8.01 -18.81
N GLN A 245 24.15 7.13 -18.13
CA GLN A 245 25.43 6.65 -18.64
C GLN A 245 25.28 5.91 -19.97
N VAL A 246 24.23 5.08 -20.10
CA VAL A 246 23.91 4.40 -21.37
C VAL A 246 23.57 5.42 -22.46
N PHE A 247 22.77 6.44 -22.15
CA PHE A 247 22.45 7.52 -23.11
C PHE A 247 23.70 8.27 -23.58
N GLU A 248 24.57 8.67 -22.65
CA GLU A 248 25.80 9.40 -22.95
C GLU A 248 26.73 8.58 -23.84
N LYS A 249 26.92 7.29 -23.53
CA LYS A 249 27.79 6.40 -24.31
C LYS A 249 27.26 6.14 -25.70
N CYS A 250 25.97 5.84 -25.86
CA CYS A 250 25.39 5.66 -27.19
C CYS A 250 25.49 6.93 -28.03
N ARG A 251 25.33 8.11 -27.41
CA ARG A 251 25.52 9.40 -28.09
C ARG A 251 26.98 9.65 -28.50
N GLU A 252 27.93 9.33 -27.62
CA GLU A 252 29.37 9.48 -27.88
C GLU A 252 29.83 8.65 -29.09
N TYR A 253 29.38 7.39 -29.17
CA TYR A 253 29.75 6.46 -30.24
C TYR A 253 28.79 6.45 -31.43
N ASN A 254 27.83 7.39 -31.48
CA ASN A 254 26.81 7.48 -32.53
C ASN A 254 26.07 6.14 -32.79
N MET A 255 25.76 5.41 -31.71
CA MET A 255 25.05 4.15 -31.75
C MET A 255 23.55 4.37 -31.50
N PRO A 256 22.66 3.69 -32.23
CA PRO A 256 21.23 3.71 -31.93
C PRO A 256 20.96 3.04 -30.58
N LEU A 257 20.11 3.66 -29.76
CA LEU A 257 19.66 3.11 -28.48
C LEU A 257 18.13 3.01 -28.47
N TYR A 258 17.63 1.84 -28.08
CA TYR A 258 16.21 1.57 -27.89
C TYR A 258 15.97 1.25 -26.41
N VAL A 259 14.98 1.91 -25.81
CA VAL A 259 14.62 1.71 -24.39
C VAL A 259 13.16 1.28 -24.32
N VAL A 260 12.89 0.18 -23.61
CA VAL A 260 11.56 -0.38 -23.41
C VAL A 260 11.18 -0.29 -21.94
N PHE A 261 10.05 0.37 -21.65
CA PHE A 261 9.50 0.46 -20.30
C PHE A 261 8.32 -0.51 -20.16
N ILE A 262 8.42 -1.44 -19.21
CA ILE A 262 7.40 -2.45 -18.91
C ILE A 262 6.79 -2.12 -17.55
N ASP A 263 5.46 -2.03 -17.47
CA ASP A 263 4.71 -1.81 -16.22
C ASP A 263 3.62 -2.88 -16.06
N PHE A 264 3.58 -3.51 -14.90
CA PHE A 264 2.60 -4.56 -14.60
C PHE A 264 1.29 -3.95 -14.09
N LYS A 265 0.17 -4.40 -14.66
CA LYS A 265 -1.16 -4.01 -14.19
C LYS A 265 -1.45 -4.75 -12.88
N LYS A 266 -1.57 -4.00 -11.78
CA LYS A 266 -1.92 -4.53 -10.44
C LYS A 266 -1.00 -5.67 -9.97
N ALA A 267 0.32 -5.46 -10.05
CA ALA A 267 1.32 -6.48 -9.72
C ALA A 267 1.11 -7.19 -8.36
N PHE A 268 0.72 -6.46 -7.31
CA PHE A 268 0.47 -7.05 -5.98
C PHE A 268 -0.82 -7.86 -5.91
N ASP A 269 -1.82 -7.52 -6.72
CA ASP A 269 -3.13 -8.18 -6.68
C ASP A 269 -3.21 -9.39 -7.63
N SER A 270 -2.27 -9.53 -8.55
CA SER A 270 -2.28 -10.54 -9.63
C SER A 270 -1.23 -11.64 -9.45
N VAL A 271 -0.47 -11.62 -8.35
CA VAL A 271 0.55 -12.62 -8.09
C VAL A 271 -0.07 -13.85 -7.47
N GLU A 272 0.17 -15.01 -8.09
CA GLU A 272 -0.26 -16.31 -7.59
C GLU A 272 0.58 -16.74 -6.38
N LEU A 273 -0.07 -17.24 -5.33
CA LEU A 273 0.63 -17.69 -4.12
C LEU A 273 1.67 -18.80 -4.41
N PRO A 274 1.37 -19.83 -5.22
CA PRO A 274 2.37 -20.84 -5.58
C PRO A 274 3.65 -20.27 -6.20
N ALA A 275 3.55 -19.22 -7.03
CA ALA A 275 4.71 -18.58 -7.64
C ALA A 275 5.60 -17.87 -6.62
N ILE A 276 5.01 -17.33 -5.53
CA ILE A 276 5.78 -16.75 -4.41
C ILE A 276 6.57 -17.84 -3.69
N TRP A 277 5.97 -19.00 -3.44
CA TRP A 277 6.64 -20.12 -2.78
C TRP A 277 7.78 -20.69 -3.61
N GLU A 278 7.55 -20.93 -4.90
CA GLU A 278 8.61 -21.38 -5.82
C GLU A 278 9.77 -20.38 -5.87
N ALA A 279 9.47 -19.08 -5.85
CA ALA A 279 10.50 -18.06 -5.77
C ALA A 279 11.29 -18.12 -4.45
N LEU A 280 10.63 -18.38 -3.32
CA LEU A 280 11.27 -18.51 -2.01
C LEU A 280 12.15 -19.75 -1.92
N GLU A 281 11.74 -20.88 -2.50
CA GLU A 281 12.53 -22.12 -2.55
C GLU A 281 13.83 -21.97 -3.32
N ARG A 282 13.90 -21.05 -4.29
CA ARG A 282 15.14 -20.76 -5.03
C ARG A 282 16.16 -19.95 -4.23
N PHE A 283 15.77 -19.37 -3.09
CA PHE A 283 16.62 -18.52 -2.25
C PHE A 283 17.22 -19.25 -1.04
N VAL A 284 16.78 -20.48 -0.77
CA VAL A 284 17.21 -21.34 0.35
C VAL A 284 17.98 -22.53 -0.20
#